data_AF-A0A7S1TEY4-F1
#
_entry.id   AF-A0A7S1TEY4-F1
#
_cell.length_a   1.000
_cell.length_b   1.000
_cell.length_c   1.000
_cell.angle_alpha   90.00
_cell.angle_beta   90.00
_cell.angle_gamma   90.00
#
_symmetry.space_group_name_H-M   'P 1'
#
loop_
_entity.id
_entity.type
_entity.pdbx_description
1 polymer ?
#
loop_
_entity_poly.entity_id
_entity_poly.type
_entity_poly.pdbx_seq_one_letter_code
_entity_poly.pdbx_strand_id
1 'polypeptide(L)'
;IYEDGIMRITRHPQLWGQVLWCITHTLWIGSTLTLTASLGLISHHFFGAWNGDRRLRDRYGEEWEKFASRTSLIPFQAILEGRQKLEPLEFFRPAYLGVLGFVYLAYISHPAILGLVGYHGQFGG
;
A
#
# COMPACT_ATOMS: atom_id res chain seq x y z
N ILE A 1 5.06 18.39 4.12
CA ILE A 1 4.04 17.32 4.03
C ILE A 1 3.97 16.94 2.55
N TYR A 2 3.99 15.65 2.21
CA TYR A 2 4.05 15.20 0.80
C TYR A 2 2.65 15.10 0.20
N GLU A 3 2.45 15.67 -0.99
CA GLU A 3 1.16 15.73 -1.70
C GLU A 3 1.16 15.00 -3.03
N ASP A 4 2.28 14.38 -3.42
CA ASP A 4 2.47 13.82 -4.75
C ASP A 4 2.19 12.31 -4.80
N GLY A 5 1.97 11.82 -6.01
CA GLY A 5 1.73 10.41 -6.33
C GLY A 5 0.46 9.88 -5.69
N ILE A 6 0.59 8.77 -4.97
CA ILE A 6 -0.55 8.08 -4.35
C ILE A 6 -1.28 8.93 -3.30
N MET A 7 -0.59 9.89 -2.69
CA MET A 7 -1.17 10.78 -1.66
C MET A 7 -2.21 11.74 -2.25
N ARG A 8 -2.19 11.96 -3.58
CA ARG A 8 -3.24 12.71 -4.31
C ARG A 8 -4.59 11.99 -4.29
N ILE A 9 -4.60 10.66 -4.20
CA ILE A 9 -5.82 9.84 -4.17
C ILE A 9 -6.42 9.82 -2.77
N THR A 10 -5.59 9.58 -1.75
CA THR A 10 -5.99 9.58 -0.34
C THR A 10 -4.79 9.91 0.55
N ARG A 11 -5.03 10.58 1.68
CA ARG A 11 -4.02 10.80 2.72
C ARG A 11 -3.53 9.51 3.37
N HIS A 12 -4.32 8.44 3.33
CA HIS A 12 -4.02 7.20 4.04
C HIS A 12 -4.06 6.00 3.08
N PRO A 13 -3.13 5.92 2.10
CA PRO A 13 -3.12 4.82 1.13
C PRO A 13 -2.88 3.46 1.79
N GLN A 14 -2.09 3.42 2.87
CA GLN A 14 -1.84 2.19 3.63
C GLN A 14 -3.10 1.64 4.30
N LEU A 15 -3.97 2.51 4.84
CA LEU A 15 -5.26 2.12 5.40
C LEU A 15 -6.11 1.42 4.35
N TRP A 16 -6.29 2.06 3.19
CA TRP A 16 -7.13 1.52 2.13
C TRP A 16 -6.53 0.27 1.48
N GLY A 17 -5.21 0.18 1.37
CA GLY A 17 -4.52 -1.05 0.97
C GLY A 17 -4.85 -2.21 1.90
N GLN A 18 -4.79 -2.00 3.22
CA GLN A 18 -5.16 -3.04 4.19
C GLN A 18 -6.65 -3.40 4.12
N VAL A 19 -7.54 -2.41 3.98
CA VAL A 19 -8.98 -2.66 3.85
C VAL A 19 -9.26 -3.55 2.64
N LEU A 20 -8.72 -3.22 1.48
CA LEU A 20 -8.87 -4.02 0.26
C LEU A 20 -8.31 -5.43 0.45
N TRP A 21 -7.11 -5.54 1.02
CA TRP A 21 -6.48 -6.83 1.31
C TRP A 21 -7.35 -7.69 2.23
N CYS A 22 -7.86 -7.13 3.33
CA CYS A 22 -8.72 -7.82 4.27
C CYS A 22 -10.03 -8.29 3.63
N ILE A 23 -10.65 -7.45 2.79
CA ILE A 23 -11.87 -7.82 2.05
C ILE A 23 -11.58 -9.01 1.14
N THR A 24 -10.56 -8.91 0.30
CA THR A 24 -10.19 -9.99 -0.65
C THR A 24 -9.85 -11.29 0.08
N HIS A 25 -9.07 -11.25 1.15
CA HIS A 25 -8.69 -12.46 1.90
C HIS A 25 -9.88 -13.09 2.62
N THR A 26 -10.77 -12.27 3.17
CA THR A 26 -11.99 -12.78 3.82
C THR A 26 -12.89 -13.49 2.81
N LEU A 27 -13.07 -12.91 1.62
CA LEU A 27 -13.85 -13.51 0.55
C LEU A 27 -13.19 -14.78 -0.01
N TRP A 28 -11.87 -14.80 -0.15
CA TRP A 28 -11.12 -15.93 -0.68
C TRP A 28 -11.07 -17.13 0.28
N ILE A 29 -10.79 -16.88 1.56
CA ILE A 29 -10.60 -17.96 2.55
C ILE A 29 -11.95 -18.37 3.18
N GLY A 30 -12.86 -17.42 3.42
CA GLY A 30 -14.21 -17.71 3.90
C GLY A 30 -14.30 -18.29 5.32
N SER A 31 -13.30 -18.08 6.18
CA SER A 31 -13.29 -18.60 7.56
C SER A 31 -13.61 -17.54 8.62
N THR A 32 -14.14 -17.98 9.77
CA THR A 32 -14.41 -17.10 10.93
C THR A 32 -13.13 -16.46 11.47
N LEU A 33 -12.02 -17.21 11.50
CA LEU A 33 -10.72 -16.69 11.90
C LEU A 33 -10.27 -15.53 10.99
N THR A 34 -10.37 -15.73 9.67
CA THR A 34 -10.02 -14.69 8.69
C THR A 34 -10.91 -13.46 8.85
N LEU A 35 -12.22 -13.63 9.06
CA LEU A 35 -13.13 -12.51 9.30
C LEU A 35 -12.74 -11.73 10.56
N THR A 36 -12.53 -12.40 11.69
CA THR A 36 -12.15 -11.74 12.95
C THR A 36 -10.79 -11.04 12.83
N ALA A 37 -9.80 -11.69 12.22
CA ALA A 37 -8.49 -11.10 11.97
C ALA A 37 -8.59 -9.86 11.07
N SER A 38 -9.37 -9.94 9.99
CA SER A 38 -9.64 -8.82 9.08
C SER A 38 -10.26 -7.62 9.79
N LEU A 39 -11.27 -7.85 10.64
CA LEU A 39 -11.90 -6.79 11.43
C LEU A 39 -10.90 -6.14 12.40
N GLY A 40 -10.07 -6.93 13.06
CA GLY A 40 -9.02 -6.43 13.95
C GLY A 40 -8.00 -5.57 13.21
N LEU A 41 -7.52 -6.05 12.05
CA LEU A 41 -6.54 -5.34 11.23
C LEU A 41 -7.10 -4.03 10.67
N ILE A 42 -8.34 -4.06 10.15
CA ILE A 42 -9.02 -2.85 9.66
C ILE A 42 -9.14 -1.83 10.80
N SER A 43 -9.65 -2.25 11.96
CA SER A 43 -9.83 -1.36 13.12
C SER A 43 -8.50 -0.74 13.56
N HIS A 44 -7.44 -1.54 13.61
CA HIS A 44 -6.09 -1.07 13.94
C HIS A 44 -5.60 0.00 12.96
N HIS A 45 -5.81 -0.19 11.66
CA HIS A 45 -5.36 0.78 10.65
C HIS A 45 -6.17 2.08 10.69
N PHE A 46 -7.48 2.01 10.97
CA PHE A 46 -8.29 3.22 11.19
C PHE A 46 -7.81 4.00 12.41
N PHE A 47 -7.52 3.30 13.52
CA PHE A 47 -6.94 3.92 14.70
C PHE A 47 -5.57 4.54 14.42
N GLY A 48 -4.71 3.84 13.66
CA GLY A 48 -3.41 4.35 13.23
C GLY A 48 -3.52 5.63 12.40
N ALA A 49 -4.41 5.64 11.40
CA ALA A 49 -4.67 6.80 10.56
C ALA A 49 -5.17 8.00 11.38
N TRP A 50 -6.14 7.78 12.27
CA TRP A 50 -6.69 8.83 13.15
C TRP A 50 -5.65 9.40 14.10
N ASN A 51 -4.89 8.54 14.79
CA ASN A 51 -3.84 8.96 15.71
C ASN A 51 -2.69 9.67 14.97
N GLY A 52 -2.38 9.23 13.75
CA GLY A 52 -1.44 9.91 12.85
C GLY A 52 -1.89 11.34 12.52
N ASP A 53 -3.11 11.50 12.02
CA ASP A 53 -3.69 12.81 11.68
C ASP A 53 -3.79 13.72 12.91
N ARG A 54 -4.16 13.17 14.07
CA ARG A 54 -4.18 13.91 15.33
C ARG A 54 -2.79 14.44 15.68
N ARG A 55 -1.76 13.59 15.65
CA ARG A 55 -0.38 14.00 15.96
C ARG A 55 0.16 15.03 14.96
N LEU A 56 -0.22 14.92 13.69
CA LEU A 56 0.17 15.88 12.65
C LEU A 56 -0.54 17.22 12.85
N ARG A 57 -1.84 17.20 13.16
CA ARG A 57 -2.59 18.41 13.50
C ARG A 57 -2.02 19.11 14.71
N ASP A 58 -1.74 18.38 15.79
CA ASP A 58 -1.20 18.94 17.04
C ASP A 58 0.21 19.55 16.82
N ARG A 59 0.99 19.02 15.86
CA ARG A 59 2.35 19.49 15.55
C ARG A 59 2.38 20.66 14.56
N TYR A 60 1.51 20.66 13.55
CA TYR A 60 1.60 21.58 12.41
C TYR A 60 0.43 22.56 12.30
N GLY A 61 -0.63 22.43 13.11
CA GLY A 61 -1.72 23.40 13.22
C GLY A 61 -2.34 23.78 11.87
N GLU A 62 -2.29 25.08 11.53
CA GLU A 62 -2.82 25.61 10.27
C GLU A 62 -2.21 24.98 9.02
N GLU A 63 -0.91 24.62 9.04
CA GLU A 63 -0.26 23.98 7.90
C GLU A 63 -0.84 22.59 7.63
N TRP A 64 -1.23 21.87 8.70
CA TRP A 64 -1.96 20.62 8.55
C TRP A 64 -3.36 20.84 7.98
N GLU A 65 -4.07 21.89 8.40
CA GLU A 65 -5.42 22.18 7.87
C GLU A 65 -5.39 22.55 6.38
N LYS A 66 -4.41 23.35 5.95
CA LYS A 66 -4.19 23.64 4.51
C LYS A 66 -3.88 22.36 3.72
N PHE A 67 -3.03 21.49 4.25
CA PHE A 67 -2.76 20.19 3.63
C PHE A 67 -4.01 19.30 3.58
N ALA A 68 -4.76 19.23 4.69
CA ALA A 68 -5.94 18.41 4.82
C ALA A 68 -7.11 18.90 3.95
N SER A 69 -7.17 20.20 3.65
CA SER A 69 -8.15 20.74 2.71
C SER A 69 -7.85 20.33 1.27
N ARG A 70 -6.58 20.16 0.87
CA ARG A 70 -6.21 19.72 -0.49
C ARG A 70 -6.32 18.20 -0.71
N THR A 71 -6.45 17.42 0.35
CA THR A 71 -6.41 15.96 0.31
C THR A 71 -7.69 15.35 0.87
N SER A 72 -7.86 14.03 0.80
CA SER A 72 -9.05 13.34 1.33
C SER A 72 -8.69 12.06 2.08
N LEU A 73 -9.51 11.69 3.06
CA LEU A 73 -9.43 10.37 3.69
C LEU A 73 -9.99 9.30 2.75
N ILE A 74 -11.15 9.56 2.14
CA ILE A 74 -11.76 8.66 1.17
C ILE A 74 -10.98 8.75 -0.15
N PRO A 75 -10.66 7.62 -0.80
CA PRO A 75 -9.96 7.59 -2.08
C PRO A 75 -10.74 8.38 -3.13
N PHE A 76 -10.03 9.16 -3.95
CA PHE A 76 -10.53 9.95 -5.07
C PHE A 76 -11.46 11.12 -4.72
N GLN A 77 -11.92 11.24 -3.47
CA GLN A 77 -12.84 12.29 -3.07
C GLN A 77 -12.30 13.70 -3.39
N ALA A 78 -11.04 14.02 -3.03
CA ALA A 78 -10.44 15.33 -3.31
C ALA A 78 -10.28 15.62 -4.82
N ILE A 79 -10.17 14.58 -5.64
CA ILE A 79 -10.06 14.70 -7.10
C ILE A 79 -11.43 14.99 -7.71
N LEU A 80 -12.46 14.26 -7.26
CA LEU A 80 -13.85 14.48 -7.68
C LEU A 80 -14.36 15.87 -7.29
N GLU A 81 -13.96 16.37 -6.12
CA GLU A 81 -14.28 17.71 -5.64
C GLU A 81 -13.39 18.81 -6.25
N GLY A 82 -12.46 18.45 -7.16
CA GLY A 82 -11.60 19.40 -7.88
C GLY A 82 -10.49 20.03 -7.04
N ARG A 83 -10.28 19.60 -5.79
CA ARG A 83 -9.23 20.11 -4.89
C ARG A 83 -7.85 19.56 -5.22
N GLN A 84 -7.79 18.44 -5.94
CA GLN A 84 -6.56 17.76 -6.32
C GLN A 84 -6.63 17.31 -7.78
N LYS A 85 -5.51 17.35 -8.50
CA LYS A 85 -5.37 16.81 -9.86
C LYS A 85 -4.43 15.60 -9.83
N LEU A 86 -4.73 14.59 -10.65
CA LEU A 86 -3.84 13.46 -10.86
C LEU A 86 -2.82 13.81 -11.93
N GLU A 87 -1.54 13.66 -11.61
CA GLU A 87 -0.43 13.83 -12.54
C GLU A 87 0.19 12.45 -12.81
N PRO A 88 -0.11 11.79 -13.95
CA PRO A 88 0.32 10.41 -14.21
C PRO A 88 1.84 10.23 -14.21
N LEU A 89 2.59 11.28 -14.55
CA LEU A 89 4.05 11.26 -14.60
C LEU A 89 4.68 11.10 -13.21
N GLU A 90 4.01 11.50 -12.13
CA GLU A 90 4.52 11.32 -10.76
C GLU A 90 4.62 9.84 -10.36
N PHE A 91 3.86 8.97 -11.02
CA PHE A 91 3.90 7.54 -10.78
C PHE A 91 5.08 6.87 -11.48
N PHE A 92 5.65 7.45 -12.54
CA PHE A 92 6.79 6.86 -13.25
C PHE A 92 8.10 7.14 -12.52
N ARG A 93 8.62 6.13 -11.79
CA ARG A 93 9.90 6.23 -11.07
C ARG A 93 10.94 5.31 -11.70
N PRO A 94 12.20 5.77 -11.91
CA PRO A 94 13.30 4.92 -12.42
C PRO A 94 13.53 3.66 -11.59
N ALA A 95 13.16 3.70 -10.29
CA ALA A 95 13.18 2.56 -9.39
C ALA A 95 12.46 1.32 -9.95
N TYR A 96 11.44 1.48 -10.79
CA TYR A 96 10.75 0.36 -11.43
C TYR A 96 11.66 -0.46 -12.34
N LEU A 97 12.59 0.17 -13.04
CA LEU A 97 13.57 -0.56 -13.85
C LEU A 97 14.50 -1.39 -12.97
N GLY A 98 14.90 -0.86 -11.82
CA GLY A 98 15.71 -1.58 -10.83
C GLY A 98 14.97 -2.78 -10.23
N VAL A 99 13.70 -2.60 -9.85
CA VAL A 99 12.86 -3.69 -9.32
C VAL A 99 12.62 -4.76 -10.38
N LEU A 100 12.31 -4.37 -11.62
CA LEU A 100 12.14 -5.31 -12.73
C LEU A 100 13.43 -6.09 -13.01
N GLY A 101 14.57 -5.41 -13.04
CA GLY A 101 15.87 -6.05 -13.19
C GLY A 101 16.16 -7.04 -12.05
N PHE A 102 15.93 -6.63 -10.80
CA PHE A 102 16.09 -7.51 -9.64
C PHE A 102 15.19 -8.74 -9.69
N VAL A 103 13.90 -8.56 -9.97
CA VAL A 103 12.94 -9.67 -10.07
C VAL A 103 13.32 -10.63 -11.21
N TYR A 104 13.73 -10.09 -12.36
CA TYR A 104 14.17 -10.89 -13.50
C TYR A 104 15.43 -11.70 -13.19
N LEU A 105 16.43 -11.07 -12.55
CA LEU A 105 17.66 -11.74 -12.14
C LEU A 105 17.39 -12.81 -11.08
N ALA A 106 16.53 -12.51 -10.09
CA ALA A 106 16.13 -13.48 -9.07
C ALA A 106 15.39 -14.67 -9.70
N TYR A 107 14.51 -14.43 -10.67
CA TYR A 107 13.79 -15.47 -11.40
C TYR A 107 14.74 -16.40 -12.16
N ILE A 108 15.71 -15.84 -12.90
CA ILE A 108 16.70 -16.64 -13.64
C ILE A 108 17.68 -17.35 -12.70
N SER A 109 18.00 -16.76 -11.56
CA SER A 109 18.90 -17.35 -10.58
C SER A 109 18.24 -18.45 -9.75
N HIS A 110 16.91 -18.51 -9.72
CA HIS A 110 16.15 -19.46 -8.91
C HIS A 110 16.57 -20.93 -9.12
N PRO A 111 16.75 -21.45 -10.36
CA PRO A 111 17.25 -22.81 -10.58
C PRO A 111 18.67 -23.04 -10.05
N ALA A 112 19.56 -22.05 -10.19
CA ALA A 112 20.94 -22.15 -9.71
C ALA A 112 21.01 -22.12 -8.17
N ILE A 113 20.18 -21.32 -7.53
CA ILE A 113 20.05 -21.24 -6.06
C ILE A 113 19.51 -22.57 -5.50
N LEU A 114 18.49 -23.15 -6.14
CA LEU A 114 17.96 -24.47 -5.74
C LEU A 114 18.99 -25.59 -5.89
N GLY A 115 19.83 -25.54 -6.93
CA GLY A 115 20.94 -26.46 -7.12
C GLY A 115 22.03 -26.35 -6.04
N LEU A 116 22.34 -25.13 -5.59
CA LEU A 116 23.35 -24.87 -4.55
C LEU A 116 22.90 -25.21 -3.13
N VAL A 117 21.59 -25.14 -2.86
CA VAL A 117 21.00 -25.46 -1.54
C VAL A 117 20.79 -26.98 -1.36
N GLY A 118 21.20 -27.80 -2.33
CA GLY A 118 21.22 -29.26 -2.20
C GLY A 118 19.88 -29.93 -2.44
N TYR A 119 18.99 -29.35 -3.25
CA TYR A 119 17.77 -30.02 -3.72
C TYR A 119 18.13 -31.03 -4.83
N HIS A 120 18.85 -32.10 -4.48
CA HIS A 120 18.99 -33.29 -5.33
C HIS A 120 17.74 -34.17 -5.17
N GLY A 121 16.64 -33.78 -5.81
CA GLY A 121 15.38 -34.52 -5.81
C GLY A 121 14.93 -34.85 -7.23
N GLN A 122 15.35 -36.02 -7.72
CA GLN A 122 14.66 -36.88 -8.70
C GLN A 122 13.92 -36.19 -9.86
N PHE A 123 14.64 -35.85 -10.93
CA PHE A 123 14.07 -35.89 -12.29
C PHE A 123 15.06 -36.60 -13.21
N GLY A 124 15.06 -37.93 -13.11
CA GLY A 124 15.70 -38.85 -14.04
C GLY A 124 14.85 -40.11 -14.10
N GLY A 125 14.13 -40.29 -15.21
CA GLY A 125 13.19 -41.37 -15.47
C GLY A 125 12.06 -40.90 -16.36
#